data_AF-A0AAU8U4H8-F1
#
_entry.id   AF-A0AAU8U4H8-F1
#
_cell.length_a   1.000
_cell.length_b   1.000
_cell.length_c   1.000
_cell.angle_alpha   90.00
_cell.angle_beta   90.00
_cell.angle_gamma   90.00
#
_symmetry.space_group_name_H-M   'P 1'
#
loop_
_entity.id
_entity.type
_entity.pdbx_description
1 polymer ?
#
loop_
_entity_poly.entity_id
_entity_poly.type
_entity_poly.pdbx_seq_one_letter_code
_entity_poly.pdbx_strand_id
1 'polypeptide(L)'
;MKLGARMFKTGLGVMLSILIADWLPFVEPVIPAFTAIIGLQQTVRGSIDTFFNRVMAAILGGIVAVVMVHFFGNSPIIIGVTVTIFIGILRALNMANVISLATVTLVVIMLHDQDMIITSAIARVVESLLGVTVSLLVNVFVLPPKYDAILYEEVNKTSSEILVRLRAILRKNGEYSTLTSDIAWAENRIAQCHSLYALLKDENVWSKRKLPMLKRKLVVFRALIVSLEQALALLSVLHTHTNVMFQLPEELRTQIRERIETLCSAHEQIFLKFDGRISPLEVNFFQPTQGYRQDLMDSIFEYAAIKQTATQEEFERSNALMLITGQLVSYEESLIKLNTLIRSYRIHHDEDEYQADSLEGIE
;
A
#
# COMPACT_ATOMS: atom_id res chain seq x y z
N MET A 1 21.49 -7.51 -6.21
CA MET A 1 20.18 -8.21 -6.14
C MET A 1 19.90 -8.48 -4.67
N LYS A 2 19.11 -7.62 -4.00
CA LYS A 2 18.83 -7.78 -2.57
C LYS A 2 17.72 -8.82 -2.41
N LEU A 3 17.99 -9.90 -1.69
CA LEU A 3 17.00 -10.95 -1.42
C LEU A 3 15.97 -10.38 -0.44
N GLY A 4 14.79 -9.98 -0.92
CA GLY A 4 13.76 -9.37 -0.07
C GLY A 4 13.34 -10.26 1.10
N ALA A 5 13.06 -9.65 2.26
CA ALA A 5 12.74 -10.31 3.53
C ALA A 5 11.71 -11.46 3.41
N ARG A 6 10.74 -11.34 2.49
CA ARG A 6 9.76 -12.40 2.22
C ARG A 6 10.41 -13.70 1.73
N MET A 7 11.37 -13.63 0.81
CA MET A 7 12.06 -14.82 0.29
C MET A 7 12.83 -15.53 1.40
N PHE A 8 13.49 -14.76 2.27
CA PHE A 8 14.20 -15.29 3.42
C PHE A 8 13.24 -15.99 4.41
N LYS A 9 12.12 -15.34 4.78
CA LYS A 9 11.09 -15.96 5.64
C LYS A 9 10.52 -17.24 5.03
N THR A 10 10.30 -17.27 3.72
CA THR A 10 9.83 -18.47 3.02
C THR A 10 10.83 -19.61 3.12
N GLY A 11 12.11 -19.35 2.84
CA GLY A 11 13.16 -20.35 3.03
C GLY A 11 13.24 -20.85 4.47
N LEU A 12 13.18 -19.95 5.45
CA LEU A 12 13.22 -20.29 6.86
C LEU A 12 11.99 -21.10 7.31
N GLY A 13 10.80 -20.72 6.86
CA GLY A 13 9.56 -21.45 7.16
C GLY A 13 9.58 -22.87 6.61
N VAL A 14 10.10 -23.07 5.41
CA VAL A 14 10.31 -24.41 4.83
C VAL A 14 11.31 -25.21 5.65
N MET A 15 12.48 -24.62 5.92
CA MET A 15 13.54 -25.27 6.70
C MET A 15 13.03 -25.74 8.06
N LEU A 16 12.35 -24.86 8.81
CA LEU A 16 11.80 -25.19 10.12
C LEU A 16 10.69 -26.24 10.03
N SER A 17 9.85 -26.19 9.01
CA SER A 17 8.76 -27.18 8.85
C SER A 17 9.30 -28.58 8.57
N ILE A 18 10.36 -28.69 7.75
CA ILE A 18 11.02 -29.97 7.46
C ILE A 18 11.74 -30.47 8.71
N LEU A 19 12.51 -29.63 9.39
CA LEU A 19 13.28 -30.02 10.58
C LEU A 19 12.35 -30.54 11.69
N ILE A 20 11.23 -29.86 11.92
CA ILE A 20 10.23 -30.31 12.90
C ILE A 20 9.55 -31.59 12.40
N ALA A 21 9.22 -31.71 11.12
CA ALA A 21 8.61 -32.93 10.56
C ALA A 21 9.52 -34.16 10.70
N ASP A 22 10.82 -34.03 10.44
CA ASP A 22 11.80 -35.12 10.55
C ASP A 22 11.92 -35.67 11.99
N TRP A 23 11.54 -34.87 12.99
CA TRP A 23 11.51 -35.30 14.39
C TRP A 23 10.25 -36.11 14.75
N LEU A 24 9.21 -36.09 13.91
CA LEU A 24 7.98 -36.85 14.11
C LEU A 24 7.94 -38.07 13.17
N PRO A 25 7.92 -39.32 13.70
CA PRO A 25 8.07 -40.53 12.89
C PRO A 25 6.89 -40.85 11.97
N PHE A 26 5.78 -40.10 12.07
CA PHE A 26 4.52 -40.31 11.33
C PHE A 26 4.13 -39.11 10.46
N VAL A 27 5.07 -38.18 10.23
CA VAL A 27 4.85 -36.95 9.46
C VAL A 27 5.77 -36.96 8.25
N GLU A 28 5.20 -36.95 7.04
CA GLU A 28 6.00 -36.80 5.83
C GLU A 28 6.39 -35.32 5.65
N PRO A 29 7.67 -34.96 5.49
CA PRO A 29 8.12 -33.56 5.43
C PRO A 29 7.56 -32.72 4.28
N VAL A 30 7.07 -33.38 3.21
CA VAL A 30 6.58 -32.73 1.99
C VAL A 30 5.37 -31.83 2.27
N ILE A 31 4.38 -32.33 3.01
CA ILE A 31 3.12 -31.59 3.24
C ILE A 31 3.31 -30.40 4.19
N PRO A 32 4.02 -30.50 5.32
CA PRO A 32 4.31 -29.34 6.16
C PRO A 32 5.13 -28.28 5.42
N ALA A 33 6.14 -28.68 4.63
CA ALA A 33 6.94 -27.76 3.83
C ALA A 33 6.08 -27.00 2.82
N PHE A 34 5.27 -27.71 2.04
CA PHE A 34 4.36 -27.10 1.06
C PHE A 34 3.33 -26.18 1.72
N THR A 35 2.78 -26.62 2.85
CA THR A 35 1.81 -25.84 3.62
C THR A 35 2.44 -24.57 4.19
N ALA A 36 3.71 -24.61 4.63
CA ALA A 36 4.42 -23.44 5.12
C ALA A 36 4.70 -22.40 4.03
N ILE A 37 5.07 -22.84 2.81
CA ILE A 37 5.27 -21.95 1.66
C ILE A 37 4.00 -21.14 1.37
N ILE A 38 2.85 -21.82 1.33
CA ILE A 38 1.56 -21.20 0.98
C ILE A 38 0.97 -20.44 2.19
N GLY A 39 1.29 -20.86 3.42
CA GLY A 39 0.84 -20.23 4.67
C GLY A 39 1.49 -18.87 4.95
N LEU A 40 2.67 -18.62 4.39
CA LEU A 40 3.35 -17.33 4.51
C LEU A 40 2.67 -16.24 3.66
N GLN A 41 1.83 -15.45 4.32
CA GLN A 41 1.10 -14.33 3.72
C GLN A 41 1.91 -13.04 3.80
N GLN A 42 1.51 -12.04 3.00
CA GLN A 42 2.15 -10.71 3.02
C GLN A 42 1.94 -10.02 4.38
N THR A 43 0.76 -10.12 4.95
CA THR A 43 0.43 -9.53 6.26
C THR A 43 0.30 -10.62 7.33
N VAL A 44 0.70 -10.28 8.56
CA VAL A 44 0.52 -11.16 9.73
C VAL A 44 -0.97 -11.48 9.95
N ARG A 45 -1.84 -10.48 9.76
CA ARG A 45 -3.29 -10.66 9.85
C ARG A 45 -3.81 -11.68 8.84
N GLY A 46 -3.41 -11.55 7.58
CA GLY A 46 -3.75 -12.52 6.54
C GLY A 46 -3.28 -13.92 6.91
N SER A 47 -2.09 -14.07 7.51
CA SER A 47 -1.62 -15.36 8.02
C SER A 47 -2.47 -15.92 9.15
N ILE A 48 -3.00 -15.09 10.06
CA ILE A 48 -3.89 -15.56 11.15
C ILE A 48 -5.27 -15.95 10.60
N ASP A 49 -5.86 -15.13 9.74
CA ASP A 49 -7.18 -15.43 9.15
C ASP A 49 -7.10 -16.70 8.29
N THR A 50 -6.01 -16.86 7.52
CA THR A 50 -5.77 -18.10 6.78
C THR A 50 -5.39 -19.27 7.69
N PHE A 51 -4.76 -19.05 8.85
CA PHE A 51 -4.46 -20.11 9.81
C PHE A 51 -5.73 -20.83 10.24
N PHE A 52 -6.73 -20.10 10.77
CA PHE A 52 -7.97 -20.72 11.24
C PHE A 52 -8.74 -21.41 10.11
N ASN A 53 -8.82 -20.78 8.93
CA ASN A 53 -9.48 -21.39 7.78
C ASN A 53 -8.77 -22.67 7.31
N ARG A 54 -7.43 -22.70 7.34
CA ARG A 54 -6.66 -23.90 6.95
C ARG A 54 -6.81 -25.03 7.96
N VAL A 55 -6.76 -24.73 9.26
CA VAL A 55 -7.00 -25.71 10.33
C VAL A 55 -8.38 -26.34 10.15
N MET A 56 -9.42 -25.53 9.99
CA MET A 56 -10.78 -26.02 9.82
C MET A 56 -10.94 -26.83 8.52
N ALA A 57 -10.38 -26.34 7.41
CA ALA A 57 -10.47 -27.01 6.13
C ALA A 57 -9.71 -28.33 6.09
N ALA A 58 -8.55 -28.45 6.77
CA ALA A 58 -7.82 -29.69 6.89
C ALA A 58 -8.63 -30.74 7.67
N ILE A 59 -9.19 -30.36 8.82
CA ILE A 59 -10.02 -31.25 9.65
C ILE A 59 -11.26 -31.70 8.88
N LEU A 60 -11.99 -30.76 8.26
CA LEU A 60 -13.17 -31.08 7.46
C LEU A 60 -12.82 -31.95 6.25
N GLY A 61 -11.71 -31.67 5.57
CA GLY A 61 -11.23 -32.48 4.45
C GLY A 61 -10.95 -33.92 4.87
N GLY A 62 -10.24 -34.11 6.00
CA GLY A 62 -10.00 -35.44 6.56
C GLY A 62 -11.28 -36.20 6.87
N ILE A 63 -12.25 -35.55 7.54
CA ILE A 63 -13.55 -36.15 7.88
C ILE A 63 -14.32 -36.54 6.60
N VAL A 64 -14.43 -35.62 5.64
CA VAL A 64 -15.16 -35.85 4.39
C VAL A 64 -14.53 -36.97 3.57
N ALA A 65 -13.19 -37.02 3.48
CA ALA A 65 -12.48 -38.09 2.78
C ALA A 65 -12.75 -39.47 3.41
N VAL A 66 -12.61 -39.57 4.73
CA VAL A 66 -12.82 -40.84 5.46
C VAL A 66 -14.26 -41.33 5.28
N VAL A 67 -15.24 -40.44 5.44
CA VAL A 67 -16.66 -40.80 5.26
C VAL A 67 -16.92 -41.28 3.84
N MET A 68 -16.48 -40.52 2.83
CA MET A 68 -16.79 -40.85 1.44
C MET A 68 -16.13 -42.15 0.97
N VAL A 69 -14.87 -42.39 1.32
CA VAL A 69 -14.20 -43.63 0.94
C VAL A 69 -14.75 -44.83 1.72
N HIS A 70 -15.11 -44.67 3.00
CA HIS A 70 -15.68 -45.76 3.78
C HIS A 70 -17.01 -46.26 3.22
N PHE A 71 -17.89 -45.36 2.77
CA PHE A 71 -19.21 -45.73 2.26
C PHE A 71 -19.24 -46.07 0.76
N PHE A 72 -18.41 -45.40 -0.05
CA PHE A 72 -18.50 -45.49 -1.51
C PHE A 72 -17.24 -46.07 -2.17
N GLY A 73 -16.09 -46.08 -1.47
CA GLY A 73 -14.79 -46.45 -2.03
C GLY A 73 -14.06 -45.28 -2.70
N ASN A 74 -12.94 -45.55 -3.37
CA ASN A 74 -12.02 -44.55 -3.94
C ASN A 74 -12.07 -44.46 -5.48
N SER A 75 -13.22 -44.74 -6.11
CA SER A 75 -13.33 -44.63 -7.57
C SER A 75 -13.16 -43.17 -8.05
N PRO A 76 -12.63 -42.92 -9.25
CA PRO A 76 -12.45 -41.56 -9.77
C PRO A 76 -13.74 -40.72 -9.79
N ILE A 77 -14.89 -41.36 -10.03
CA ILE A 77 -16.20 -40.71 -10.03
C ILE A 77 -16.54 -40.21 -8.62
N ILE A 78 -16.31 -41.03 -7.60
CA ILE A 78 -16.59 -40.68 -6.20
C ILE A 78 -15.69 -39.55 -5.74
N ILE A 79 -14.41 -39.56 -6.11
CA ILE A 79 -13.47 -38.49 -5.78
C ILE A 79 -13.95 -37.17 -6.38
N GLY A 80 -14.33 -37.15 -7.67
CA GLY A 80 -14.84 -35.94 -8.33
C GLY A 80 -16.11 -35.37 -7.69
N VAL A 81 -17.07 -36.24 -7.34
CA VAL A 81 -18.27 -35.84 -6.60
C VAL A 81 -17.92 -35.30 -5.21
N THR A 82 -17.02 -35.97 -4.50
CA THR A 82 -16.59 -35.59 -3.15
C THR A 82 -15.92 -34.23 -3.15
N VAL A 83 -15.02 -33.96 -4.10
CA VAL A 83 -14.39 -32.65 -4.32
C VAL A 83 -15.45 -31.58 -4.54
N THR A 84 -16.45 -31.86 -5.38
CA THR A 84 -17.51 -30.89 -5.71
C THR A 84 -18.34 -30.53 -4.47
N ILE A 85 -18.73 -31.53 -3.68
CA ILE A 85 -19.44 -31.34 -2.41
C ILE A 85 -18.56 -30.55 -1.42
N PHE A 86 -17.28 -30.92 -1.31
CA PHE A 86 -16.36 -30.27 -0.39
C PHE A 86 -16.12 -28.79 -0.72
N ILE A 87 -15.98 -28.44 -2.01
CA ILE A 87 -15.91 -27.05 -2.46
C ILE A 87 -17.19 -26.30 -2.04
N GLY A 88 -18.36 -26.92 -2.19
CA GLY A 88 -19.63 -26.37 -1.73
C GLY A 88 -19.65 -26.08 -0.23
N ILE A 89 -19.17 -27.02 0.59
CA ILE A 89 -19.06 -26.88 2.05
C ILE A 89 -18.13 -25.71 2.42
N LEU A 90 -16.92 -25.66 1.84
CA LEU A 90 -15.96 -24.59 2.13
C LEU A 90 -16.49 -23.21 1.72
N ARG A 91 -17.22 -23.13 0.61
CA ARG A 91 -17.85 -21.88 0.16
C ARG A 91 -18.98 -21.46 1.09
N ALA A 92 -19.81 -22.39 1.58
CA ALA A 92 -20.85 -22.11 2.55
C ALA A 92 -20.28 -21.58 3.89
N LEU A 93 -19.07 -22.00 4.25
CA LEU A 93 -18.34 -21.53 5.44
C LEU A 93 -17.52 -20.25 5.21
N ASN A 94 -17.62 -19.61 4.03
CA ASN A 94 -16.82 -18.44 3.63
C ASN A 94 -15.29 -18.67 3.63
N MET A 95 -14.84 -19.90 3.41
CA MET A 95 -13.41 -20.31 3.40
C MET A 95 -12.84 -20.39 1.97
N ALA A 96 -13.18 -19.42 1.11
CA ALA A 96 -12.80 -19.45 -0.30
C ALA A 96 -11.27 -19.40 -0.52
N ASN A 97 -10.56 -18.75 0.39
CA ASN A 97 -9.10 -18.56 0.36
C ASN A 97 -8.28 -19.84 0.53
N VAL A 98 -8.88 -20.95 0.99
CA VAL A 98 -8.18 -22.21 1.27
C VAL A 98 -8.65 -23.39 0.41
N ILE A 99 -9.63 -23.18 -0.47
CA ILE A 99 -10.26 -24.24 -1.29
C ILE A 99 -9.22 -25.05 -2.06
N SER A 100 -8.29 -24.38 -2.74
CA SER A 100 -7.30 -25.05 -3.59
C SER A 100 -6.46 -26.07 -2.81
N LEU A 101 -5.84 -25.64 -1.70
CA LEU A 101 -5.00 -26.53 -0.88
C LEU A 101 -5.81 -27.63 -0.20
N ALA A 102 -6.97 -27.27 0.36
CA ALA A 102 -7.81 -28.22 1.07
C ALA A 102 -8.31 -29.34 0.13
N THR A 103 -8.63 -28.99 -1.12
CA THR A 103 -9.06 -29.97 -2.13
C THR A 103 -7.92 -30.89 -2.55
N VAL A 104 -6.69 -30.36 -2.71
CA VAL A 104 -5.51 -31.21 -2.98
C VAL A 104 -5.31 -32.21 -1.84
N THR A 105 -5.39 -31.73 -0.59
CA THR A 105 -5.23 -32.58 0.60
C THR A 105 -6.31 -33.67 0.65
N LEU A 106 -7.57 -33.31 0.39
CA LEU A 106 -8.70 -34.25 0.30
C LEU A 106 -8.44 -35.36 -0.73
N VAL A 107 -8.02 -34.99 -1.94
CA VAL A 107 -7.72 -35.95 -3.02
C VAL A 107 -6.57 -36.87 -2.64
N VAL A 108 -5.51 -36.33 -2.03
CA VAL A 108 -4.36 -37.13 -1.57
C VAL A 108 -4.80 -38.16 -0.51
N ILE A 109 -5.68 -37.80 0.41
CA ILE A 109 -6.21 -38.75 1.41
C ILE A 109 -7.06 -39.83 0.74
N MET A 110 -7.94 -39.47 -0.21
CA MET A 110 -8.83 -40.42 -0.87
C MET A 110 -8.12 -41.38 -1.82
N LEU A 111 -6.97 -41.00 -2.37
CA LEU A 111 -6.14 -41.84 -3.24
C LEU A 111 -5.21 -42.79 -2.46
N HIS A 112 -5.13 -42.66 -1.13
CA HIS A 112 -4.33 -43.55 -0.30
C HIS A 112 -5.03 -44.91 -0.09
N ASP A 113 -4.28 -45.90 0.40
CA ASP A 113 -4.81 -47.24 0.64
C ASP A 113 -6.01 -47.23 1.60
N GLN A 114 -7.08 -47.94 1.20
CA GLN A 114 -8.37 -47.94 1.89
C GLN A 114 -8.26 -48.46 3.34
N ASP A 115 -7.38 -49.43 3.58
CA ASP A 115 -7.20 -50.07 4.88
C ASP A 115 -6.57 -49.14 5.93
N MET A 116 -5.87 -48.09 5.48
CA MET A 116 -5.16 -47.12 6.33
C MET A 116 -5.73 -45.70 6.18
N ILE A 117 -6.98 -45.56 5.76
CA ILE A 117 -7.52 -44.23 5.44
C ILE A 117 -7.65 -43.33 6.66
N ILE A 118 -8.00 -43.88 7.83
CA ILE A 118 -8.13 -43.11 9.07
C ILE A 118 -6.76 -42.61 9.52
N THR A 119 -5.74 -43.48 9.50
CA THR A 119 -4.37 -43.10 9.88
C THR A 119 -3.78 -42.10 8.90
N SER A 120 -4.02 -42.28 7.59
CA SER A 120 -3.64 -41.33 6.55
C SER A 120 -4.31 -39.96 6.74
N ALA A 121 -5.62 -39.92 7.01
CA ALA A 121 -6.33 -38.66 7.26
C ALA A 121 -5.78 -37.93 8.49
N ILE A 122 -5.52 -38.64 9.59
CA ILE A 122 -4.91 -38.05 10.80
C ILE A 122 -3.52 -37.51 10.50
N ALA A 123 -2.66 -38.29 9.82
CA ALA A 123 -1.31 -37.86 9.45
C ALA A 123 -1.35 -36.58 8.61
N ARG A 124 -2.20 -36.52 7.58
CA ARG A 124 -2.34 -35.34 6.71
C ARG A 124 -2.87 -34.11 7.44
N VAL A 125 -3.78 -34.28 8.40
CA VAL A 125 -4.25 -33.17 9.26
C VAL A 125 -3.10 -32.66 10.14
N VAL A 126 -2.35 -33.56 10.78
CA VAL A 126 -1.20 -33.19 11.63
C VAL A 126 -0.11 -32.48 10.82
N GLU A 127 0.22 -33.01 9.64
CA GLU A 127 1.18 -32.41 8.72
C GLU A 127 0.76 -30.99 8.29
N SER A 128 -0.50 -30.81 7.95
CA SER A 128 -1.03 -29.48 7.61
C SER A 128 -0.94 -28.53 8.81
N LEU A 129 -1.36 -28.97 9.99
CA LEU A 129 -1.27 -28.18 11.22
C LEU A 129 0.15 -27.72 11.52
N LEU A 130 1.13 -28.61 11.33
CA LEU A 130 2.55 -28.29 11.52
C LEU A 130 2.97 -27.16 10.58
N GLY A 131 2.73 -27.30 9.26
CA GLY A 131 3.13 -26.28 8.28
C GLY A 131 2.41 -24.93 8.47
N VAL A 132 1.12 -24.94 8.79
CA VAL A 132 0.36 -23.70 9.07
C VAL A 132 0.89 -23.03 10.34
N THR A 133 1.21 -23.80 11.39
CA THR A 133 1.74 -23.26 12.65
C THR A 133 3.12 -22.65 12.44
N VAL A 134 4.03 -23.36 11.76
CA VAL A 134 5.38 -22.86 11.49
C VAL A 134 5.35 -21.61 10.63
N SER A 135 4.54 -21.58 9.57
CA SER A 135 4.40 -20.36 8.73
C SER A 135 3.84 -19.17 9.50
N LEU A 136 2.87 -19.38 10.39
CA LEU A 136 2.36 -18.33 11.25
C LEU A 136 3.45 -17.80 12.20
N LEU A 137 4.16 -18.70 12.89
CA LEU A 137 5.25 -18.33 13.80
C LEU A 137 6.35 -17.54 13.08
N VAL A 138 6.78 -18.01 11.91
CA VAL A 138 7.79 -17.30 11.12
C VAL A 138 7.27 -15.94 10.66
N ASN A 139 6.02 -15.84 10.20
CA ASN A 139 5.51 -14.54 9.74
C ASN A 139 5.39 -13.52 10.89
N VAL A 140 5.08 -14.00 12.10
CA VAL A 140 4.92 -13.19 13.30
C VAL A 140 6.27 -12.75 13.89
N PHE A 141 7.21 -13.68 14.06
CA PHE A 141 8.42 -13.44 14.84
C PHE A 141 9.62 -13.01 13.99
N VAL A 142 9.66 -13.36 12.71
CA VAL A 142 10.80 -13.06 11.84
C VAL A 142 10.46 -11.81 11.04
N LEU A 143 11.16 -10.70 11.31
CA LEU A 143 11.11 -9.43 10.54
C LEU A 143 9.68 -8.96 10.18
N PRO A 144 8.79 -8.65 11.14
CA PRO A 144 7.43 -8.20 10.82
C PRO A 144 7.47 -7.00 9.85
N PRO A 145 6.66 -7.02 8.77
CA PRO A 145 6.76 -6.01 7.73
C PRO A 145 6.35 -4.64 8.28
N LYS A 146 7.29 -3.68 8.30
CA LYS A 146 7.05 -2.29 8.70
C LYS A 146 6.55 -1.49 7.50
N TYR A 147 5.26 -1.65 7.16
CA TYR A 147 4.68 -1.00 5.99
C TYR A 147 4.63 0.53 6.07
N ASP A 148 4.63 1.09 7.29
CA ASP A 148 4.65 2.53 7.49
C ASP A 148 5.98 3.16 7.04
N ALA A 149 7.11 2.55 7.41
CA ALA A 149 8.44 2.95 6.96
C ALA A 149 8.57 2.87 5.42
N ILE A 150 8.20 1.74 4.84
CA ILE A 150 8.27 1.50 3.39
C ILE A 150 7.37 2.49 2.63
N LEU A 151 6.14 2.70 3.11
CA LEU A 151 5.22 3.68 2.52
C LEU A 151 5.79 5.10 2.63
N TYR A 152 6.36 5.46 3.77
CA TYR A 152 6.90 6.80 3.96
C TYR A 152 8.07 7.10 3.03
N GLU A 153 9.02 6.17 2.93
CA GLU A 153 10.15 6.29 2.01
C GLU A 153 9.68 6.48 0.57
N GLU A 154 8.67 5.70 0.17
CA GLU A 154 8.12 5.75 -1.17
C GLU A 154 7.41 7.09 -1.45
N VAL A 155 6.62 7.57 -0.49
CA VAL A 155 5.97 8.87 -0.54
C VAL A 155 7.00 10.00 -0.62
N ASN A 156 8.09 9.94 0.16
CA ASN A 156 9.13 10.96 0.20
C ASN A 156 9.94 11.04 -1.11
N LYS A 157 10.34 9.87 -1.64
CA LYS A 157 10.99 9.77 -2.95
C LYS A 157 10.09 10.33 -4.06
N THR A 158 8.82 9.91 -4.08
CA THR A 158 7.85 10.38 -5.08
C THR A 158 7.60 11.89 -4.96
N SER A 159 7.50 12.41 -3.74
CA SER A 159 7.35 13.85 -3.49
C SER A 159 8.51 14.64 -4.08
N SER A 160 9.74 14.28 -3.71
CA SER A 160 10.96 14.98 -4.15
C SER A 160 11.02 15.07 -5.69
N GLU A 161 10.71 13.97 -6.36
CA GLU A 161 10.69 13.88 -7.82
C GLU A 161 9.59 14.78 -8.45
N ILE A 162 8.38 14.81 -7.89
CA ILE A 162 7.31 15.70 -8.37
C ILE A 162 7.68 17.18 -8.16
N LEU A 163 8.22 17.53 -6.99
CA LEU A 163 8.58 18.91 -6.65
C LEU A 163 9.69 19.47 -7.55
N VAL A 164 10.69 18.64 -7.89
CA VAL A 164 11.74 19.02 -8.86
C VAL A 164 11.12 19.34 -10.22
N ARG A 165 10.15 18.56 -10.69
CA ARG A 165 9.47 18.76 -11.98
C ARG A 165 8.55 19.97 -11.99
N LEU A 166 7.83 20.22 -10.89
CA LEU A 166 7.04 21.45 -10.69
C LEU A 166 7.91 22.70 -10.78
N ARG A 167 9.12 22.68 -10.24
CA ARG A 167 10.06 23.81 -10.36
C ARG A 167 10.64 23.93 -11.77
N ALA A 168 10.91 22.79 -12.41
CA ALA A 168 11.48 22.75 -13.75
C ALA A 168 10.51 23.34 -14.79
N ILE A 169 9.25 22.93 -14.80
CA ILE A 169 8.26 23.34 -15.82
C ILE A 169 8.05 24.86 -15.88
N LEU A 170 8.32 25.57 -14.79
CA LEU A 170 8.19 27.03 -14.70
C LEU A 170 9.38 27.80 -15.30
N ARG A 171 10.45 27.10 -15.71
CA ARG A 171 11.65 27.68 -16.32
C ARG A 171 11.56 27.61 -17.84
N LYS A 172 11.82 28.74 -18.51
CA LYS A 172 11.66 28.95 -19.97
C LYS A 172 12.65 28.17 -20.86
N ASN A 173 13.51 27.30 -20.28
CA ASN A 173 14.77 26.86 -20.89
C ASN A 173 14.86 25.35 -21.20
N GLY A 174 13.77 24.58 -21.17
CA GLY A 174 13.82 23.13 -21.43
C GLY A 174 12.89 22.69 -22.54
N GLU A 175 13.43 22.05 -23.59
CA GLU A 175 12.65 21.10 -24.39
C GLU A 175 12.28 19.93 -23.48
N TYR A 176 11.08 19.96 -22.89
CA TYR A 176 10.60 18.90 -22.00
C TYR A 176 10.01 17.73 -22.79
N SER A 177 10.85 17.04 -23.57
CA SER A 177 10.43 15.85 -24.34
C SER A 177 10.04 14.65 -23.45
N THR A 178 10.31 14.71 -22.14
CA THR A 178 10.08 13.60 -21.19
C THR A 178 9.01 13.85 -20.12
N LEU A 179 8.39 15.04 -20.06
CA LEU A 179 7.49 15.35 -18.92
C LEU A 179 6.24 14.47 -18.90
N THR A 180 5.77 14.03 -20.06
CA THR A 180 4.68 13.05 -20.16
C THR A 180 5.06 11.70 -19.53
N SER A 181 6.27 11.20 -19.79
CA SER A 181 6.74 9.94 -19.17
C SER A 181 6.98 10.10 -17.66
N ASP A 182 7.39 11.29 -17.24
CA ASP A 182 7.60 11.63 -15.83
C ASP A 182 6.28 11.67 -15.04
N ILE A 183 5.23 12.27 -15.61
CA ILE A 183 3.88 12.26 -15.03
C ILE A 183 3.38 10.82 -14.91
N ALA A 184 3.46 10.03 -15.99
CA ALA A 184 3.05 8.62 -15.97
C ALA A 184 3.85 7.79 -14.94
N TRP A 185 5.15 8.07 -14.78
CA TRP A 185 5.96 7.46 -13.73
C TRP A 185 5.40 7.81 -12.34
N ALA A 186 5.11 9.08 -12.07
CA ALA A 186 4.59 9.54 -10.79
C ALA A 186 3.21 8.95 -10.48
N GLU A 187 2.31 8.83 -11.47
CA GLU A 187 1.01 8.16 -11.33
C GLU A 187 1.17 6.70 -10.86
N ASN A 188 2.10 5.96 -11.48
CA ASN A 188 2.41 4.59 -11.09
C ASN A 188 2.99 4.50 -9.67
N ARG A 189 3.85 5.46 -9.27
CA ARG A 189 4.39 5.52 -7.91
C ARG A 189 3.31 5.79 -6.86
N ILE A 190 2.38 6.71 -7.16
CA ILE A 190 1.23 7.01 -6.29
C ILE A 190 0.30 5.79 -6.17
N ALA A 191 0.07 5.06 -7.27
CA ALA A 191 -0.67 3.80 -7.22
C ALA A 191 0.01 2.75 -6.32
N GLN A 192 1.35 2.67 -6.34
CA GLN A 192 2.08 1.84 -5.39
C GLN A 192 1.93 2.34 -3.94
N CYS A 193 1.96 3.65 -3.69
CA CYS A 193 1.67 4.20 -2.36
C CYS A 193 0.29 3.77 -1.83
N HIS A 194 -0.74 3.77 -2.69
CA HIS A 194 -2.08 3.25 -2.31
C HIS A 194 -2.06 1.77 -1.95
N SER A 195 -1.32 0.94 -2.70
CA SER A 195 -1.20 -0.48 -2.38
C SER A 195 -0.48 -0.72 -1.04
N LEU A 196 0.60 0.00 -0.77
CA LEU A 196 1.31 -0.04 0.52
C LEU A 196 0.41 0.49 1.66
N TYR A 197 -0.36 1.55 1.43
CA TYR A 197 -1.32 2.07 2.39
C TYR A 197 -2.42 1.06 2.71
N ALA A 198 -2.89 0.27 1.73
CA ALA A 198 -3.85 -0.81 1.98
C ALA A 198 -3.25 -1.89 2.89
N LEU A 199 -1.99 -2.27 2.68
CA LEU A 199 -1.27 -3.23 3.54
C LEU A 199 -1.09 -2.69 4.96
N LEU A 200 -0.74 -1.41 5.12
CA LEU A 200 -0.65 -0.74 6.42
C LEU A 200 -2.00 -0.67 7.13
N LYS A 201 -3.09 -0.38 6.39
CA LYS A 201 -4.45 -0.34 6.93
C LYS A 201 -4.92 -1.70 7.44
N ASP A 202 -4.48 -2.77 6.80
CA ASP A 202 -4.80 -4.14 7.17
C ASP A 202 -3.93 -4.69 8.31
N GLU A 203 -2.93 -3.93 8.77
CA GLU A 203 -2.09 -4.29 9.90
C GLU A 203 -2.92 -4.39 11.19
N ASN A 204 -2.82 -5.52 11.89
CA ASN A 204 -3.61 -5.73 13.10
C ASN A 204 -2.84 -5.25 14.33
N VAL A 205 -3.51 -4.42 15.14
CA VAL A 205 -2.99 -4.02 16.42
C VAL A 205 -3.48 -5.00 17.47
N TRP A 206 -2.60 -5.88 17.95
CA TRP A 206 -2.94 -6.90 18.96
C TRP A 206 -3.46 -6.31 20.27
N SER A 207 -3.17 -5.04 20.53
CA SER A 207 -3.66 -4.31 21.70
C SER A 207 -4.67 -3.23 21.32
N LYS A 208 -5.88 -3.31 21.88
CA LYS A 208 -6.90 -2.24 21.76
C LYS A 208 -6.38 -0.87 22.19
N ARG A 209 -5.34 -0.82 23.04
CA ARG A 209 -4.68 0.44 23.50
C ARG A 209 -3.90 1.14 22.38
N LYS A 210 -3.36 0.40 21.42
CA LYS A 210 -2.57 0.93 20.30
C LYS A 210 -3.43 1.28 19.06
N LEU A 211 -4.73 0.96 19.08
CA LEU A 211 -5.66 1.21 17.97
C LEU A 211 -5.86 2.71 17.65
N PRO A 212 -5.99 3.62 18.63
CA PRO A 212 -6.07 5.06 18.36
C PRO A 212 -4.82 5.61 17.67
N MET A 213 -3.64 5.11 18.06
CA MET A 213 -2.35 5.46 17.47
C MET A 213 -2.27 5.04 16.00
N LEU A 214 -2.63 3.78 15.68
CA LEU A 214 -2.68 3.34 14.28
C LEU A 214 -3.68 4.18 13.46
N LYS A 215 -4.86 4.50 13.99
CA LYS A 215 -5.83 5.36 13.29
C LYS A 215 -5.27 6.74 12.98
N ARG A 216 -4.56 7.37 13.93
CA ARG A 216 -3.91 8.67 13.72
C ARG A 216 -2.83 8.57 12.64
N LYS A 217 -2.00 7.52 12.70
CA LYS A 217 -0.97 7.21 11.68
C LYS A 217 -1.59 7.07 10.28
N LEU A 218 -2.64 6.26 10.14
CA LEU A 218 -3.36 6.08 8.87
C LEU A 218 -3.95 7.38 8.31
N VAL A 219 -4.44 8.27 9.17
CA VAL A 219 -4.96 9.58 8.72
C VAL A 219 -3.84 10.46 8.17
N VAL A 220 -2.66 10.46 8.79
CA VAL A 220 -1.48 11.20 8.30
C VAL A 220 -0.99 10.62 6.97
N PHE A 221 -0.81 9.30 6.87
CA PHE A 221 -0.38 8.67 5.62
C PHE A 221 -1.34 8.89 4.46
N ARG A 222 -2.65 8.88 4.72
CA ARG A 222 -3.63 9.26 3.71
C ARG A 222 -3.45 10.71 3.26
N ALA A 223 -3.22 11.63 4.20
CA ALA A 223 -3.00 13.04 3.86
C ALA A 223 -1.71 13.25 3.06
N LEU A 224 -0.65 12.49 3.35
CA LEU A 224 0.59 12.49 2.57
C LEU A 224 0.36 12.03 1.12
N ILE A 225 -0.41 10.96 0.92
CA ILE A 225 -0.76 10.50 -0.44
C ILE A 225 -1.60 11.55 -1.18
N VAL A 226 -2.58 12.15 -0.50
CA VAL A 226 -3.41 13.21 -1.09
C VAL A 226 -2.56 14.43 -1.49
N SER A 227 -1.56 14.83 -0.70
CA SER A 227 -0.69 15.96 -1.09
C SER A 227 0.18 15.65 -2.31
N LEU A 228 0.60 14.38 -2.50
CA LEU A 228 1.27 13.94 -3.73
C LEU A 228 0.33 14.02 -4.93
N GLU A 229 -0.91 13.55 -4.79
CA GLU A 229 -1.92 13.60 -5.86
C GLU A 229 -2.20 15.03 -6.30
N GLN A 230 -2.34 15.97 -5.35
CA GLN A 230 -2.56 17.38 -5.68
C GLN A 230 -1.32 18.04 -6.31
N ALA A 231 -0.11 17.71 -5.85
CA ALA A 231 1.12 18.18 -6.46
C ALA A 231 1.25 17.68 -7.92
N LEU A 232 0.93 16.41 -8.17
CA LEU A 232 0.94 15.82 -9.51
C LEU A 232 -0.16 16.40 -10.40
N ALA A 233 -1.35 16.64 -9.86
CA ALA A 233 -2.45 17.26 -10.59
C ALA A 233 -2.08 18.68 -11.05
N LEU A 234 -1.44 19.46 -10.18
CA LEU A 234 -0.89 20.77 -10.55
C LEU A 234 0.17 20.66 -11.64
N LEU A 235 1.10 19.70 -11.53
CA LEU A 235 2.13 19.47 -12.55
C LEU A 235 1.50 19.11 -13.92
N SER A 236 0.49 18.25 -13.91
CA SER A 236 -0.23 17.82 -15.11
C SER A 236 -0.96 18.98 -15.78
N VAL A 237 -1.69 19.80 -15.01
CA VAL A 237 -2.40 20.98 -15.54
C VAL A 237 -1.41 22.02 -16.09
N LEU A 238 -0.29 22.27 -15.40
CA LEU A 238 0.76 23.15 -15.91
C LEU A 238 1.35 22.61 -17.21
N HIS A 239 1.59 21.30 -17.31
CA HIS A 239 2.08 20.66 -18.54
C HIS A 239 1.11 20.83 -19.70
N THR A 240 -0.17 20.52 -19.50
CA THR A 240 -1.22 20.68 -20.51
C THR A 240 -1.34 22.13 -21.00
N HIS A 241 -1.18 23.11 -20.11
CA HIS A 241 -1.36 24.53 -20.42
C HIS A 241 -0.04 25.33 -20.49
N THR A 242 1.08 24.64 -20.76
CA THR A 242 2.42 25.24 -20.81
C THR A 242 2.50 26.43 -21.78
N ASN A 243 1.87 26.31 -22.95
CA ASN A 243 1.87 27.37 -23.97
C ASN A 243 1.22 28.65 -23.45
N VAL A 244 0.06 28.53 -22.78
CA VAL A 244 -0.64 29.67 -22.19
C VAL A 244 0.24 30.33 -21.13
N MET A 245 0.87 29.54 -20.26
CA MET A 245 1.77 30.03 -19.21
C MET A 245 2.92 30.88 -19.75
N PHE A 246 3.48 30.52 -20.91
CA PHE A 246 4.57 31.27 -21.54
C PHE A 246 4.11 32.53 -22.30
N GLN A 247 2.82 32.66 -22.59
CA GLN A 247 2.21 33.86 -23.16
C GLN A 247 1.75 34.88 -22.11
N LEU A 248 1.59 34.46 -20.84
CA LEU A 248 1.22 35.37 -19.75
C LEU A 248 2.26 36.48 -19.56
N PRO A 249 1.84 37.67 -19.09
CA PRO A 249 2.75 38.74 -18.71
C PRO A 249 3.80 38.27 -17.70
N GLU A 250 4.99 38.88 -17.76
CA GLU A 250 6.11 38.51 -16.91
C GLU A 250 5.79 38.62 -15.42
N GLU A 251 5.06 39.66 -15.02
CA GLU A 251 4.64 39.90 -13.64
C GLU A 251 3.76 38.76 -13.12
N LEU A 252 2.66 38.44 -13.81
CA LEU A 252 1.74 37.36 -13.43
C LEU A 252 2.47 36.00 -13.42
N ARG A 253 3.33 35.73 -14.40
CA ARG A 253 4.11 34.49 -14.45
C ARG A 253 5.06 34.38 -13.25
N THR A 254 5.64 35.49 -12.84
CA THR A 254 6.52 35.54 -11.67
C THR A 254 5.73 35.29 -10.39
N GLN A 255 4.55 35.91 -10.23
CA GLN A 255 3.68 35.66 -9.08
C GLN A 255 3.25 34.17 -9.00
N ILE A 256 2.86 33.55 -10.12
CA ILE A 256 2.51 32.13 -10.16
C ILE A 256 3.72 31.26 -9.77
N ARG A 257 4.91 31.60 -10.27
CA ARG A 257 6.14 30.87 -9.94
C ARG A 257 6.47 30.96 -8.46
N GLU A 258 6.48 32.15 -7.88
CA GLU A 258 6.72 32.37 -6.45
C GLU A 258 5.70 31.63 -5.59
N ARG A 259 4.45 31.58 -6.04
CA ARG A 259 3.40 30.83 -5.36
C ARG A 259 3.68 29.33 -5.35
N ILE A 260 4.04 28.75 -6.51
CA ILE A 260 4.36 27.33 -6.60
C ILE A 260 5.61 27.00 -5.77
N GLU A 261 6.65 27.86 -5.81
CA GLU A 261 7.86 27.66 -5.00
C GLU A 261 7.54 27.67 -3.50
N THR A 262 6.67 28.58 -3.06
CA THR A 262 6.17 28.62 -1.68
C THR A 262 5.49 27.31 -1.30
N LEU A 263 4.64 26.76 -2.17
CA LEU A 263 3.94 25.50 -1.92
C LEU A 263 4.91 24.30 -1.91
N CYS A 264 5.89 24.26 -2.82
CA CYS A 264 6.93 23.23 -2.82
C CYS A 264 7.78 23.28 -1.54
N SER A 265 8.23 24.47 -1.16
CA SER A 265 8.99 24.69 0.09
C SER A 265 8.17 24.30 1.32
N ALA A 266 6.87 24.62 1.34
CA ALA A 266 5.95 24.21 2.38
C ALA A 266 5.85 22.68 2.47
N HIS A 267 5.69 21.99 1.34
CA HIS A 267 5.64 20.53 1.27
C HIS A 267 6.91 19.90 1.87
N GLU A 268 8.09 20.36 1.46
CA GLU A 268 9.38 19.88 1.98
C GLU A 268 9.50 20.09 3.49
N GLN A 269 9.15 21.28 4.00
CA GLN A 269 9.19 21.57 5.43
C GLN A 269 8.21 20.72 6.24
N ILE A 270 7.04 20.41 5.71
CA ILE A 270 6.07 19.51 6.35
C ILE A 270 6.64 18.09 6.48
N PHE A 271 7.36 17.61 5.46
CA PHE A 271 8.02 16.30 5.49
C PHE A 271 9.16 16.29 6.50
N LEU A 272 9.99 17.32 6.52
CA LEU A 272 11.04 17.47 7.53
C LEU A 272 10.47 17.52 8.96
N LYS A 273 9.28 18.11 9.15
CA LYS A 273 8.56 18.05 10.42
C LYS A 273 8.12 16.63 10.76
N PHE A 274 7.63 15.86 9.78
CA PHE A 274 7.25 14.47 10.00
C PHE A 274 8.46 13.59 10.36
N ASP A 275 9.60 13.84 9.71
CA ASP A 275 10.90 13.22 10.01
C ASP A 275 11.42 13.54 11.43
N GLY A 276 10.85 14.54 12.10
CA GLY A 276 11.35 15.07 13.37
C GLY A 276 12.58 15.97 13.24
N ARG A 277 12.95 16.37 12.01
CA ARG A 277 14.09 17.27 11.74
C ARG A 277 13.77 18.74 12.00
N ILE A 278 12.48 19.08 12.10
CA ILE A 278 11.95 20.42 12.41
C ILE A 278 10.91 20.30 13.52
N SER A 279 10.82 21.32 14.37
CA SER A 279 9.86 21.34 15.47
C SER A 279 8.40 21.21 14.98
N PRO A 280 7.53 20.45 15.71
CA PRO A 280 6.11 20.33 15.37
C PRO A 280 5.35 21.67 15.34
N LEU A 281 5.84 22.66 16.09
CA LEU A 281 5.24 24.00 16.23
C LEU A 281 5.71 24.99 15.16
N GLU A 282 6.78 24.67 14.44
CA GLU A 282 7.33 25.49 13.36
C GLU A 282 6.56 25.22 12.06
N VAL A 283 6.92 25.88 10.95
CA VAL A 283 6.25 25.74 9.64
C VAL A 283 4.89 26.48 9.56
N ASN A 284 4.97 27.82 9.43
CA ASN A 284 3.84 28.75 9.28
C ASN A 284 3.89 29.48 7.92
N PHE A 285 3.71 28.76 6.82
CA PHE A 285 3.85 29.34 5.46
C PHE A 285 2.69 30.26 5.02
N PHE A 286 1.56 30.29 5.73
CA PHE A 286 0.38 31.05 5.30
C PHE A 286 0.29 32.48 5.83
N GLN A 287 0.66 32.71 7.10
CA GLN A 287 0.63 34.07 7.66
C GLN A 287 1.50 35.06 6.86
N PRO A 288 2.73 34.71 6.44
CA PRO A 288 3.59 35.64 5.72
C PRO A 288 3.14 35.90 4.27
N THR A 289 2.31 35.02 3.68
CA THR A 289 2.01 35.02 2.24
C THR A 289 0.57 35.43 1.91
N GLN A 290 -0.19 35.90 2.90
CA GLN A 290 -1.61 36.24 2.72
C GLN A 290 -1.81 37.40 1.72
N GLY A 291 -1.00 38.47 1.80
CA GLY A 291 -1.06 39.60 0.88
C GLY A 291 -0.73 39.19 -0.56
N TYR A 292 0.43 38.54 -0.76
CA TYR A 292 0.84 38.02 -2.07
C TYR A 292 -0.18 37.10 -2.73
N ARG A 293 -0.95 36.35 -1.94
CA ARG A 293 -2.02 35.50 -2.45
C ARG A 293 -3.20 36.32 -2.97
N GLN A 294 -3.62 37.35 -2.23
CA GLN A 294 -4.71 38.24 -2.68
C GLN A 294 -4.31 38.91 -3.99
N ASP A 295 -3.11 39.49 -4.05
CA ASP A 295 -2.59 40.15 -5.25
C ASP A 295 -2.53 39.21 -6.46
N LEU A 296 -2.08 37.96 -6.25
CA LEU A 296 -2.07 36.93 -7.28
C LEU A 296 -3.49 36.59 -7.76
N MET A 297 -4.44 36.39 -6.85
CA MET A 297 -5.81 36.06 -7.20
C MET A 297 -6.46 37.20 -7.99
N ASP A 298 -6.27 38.44 -7.56
CA ASP A 298 -6.79 39.62 -8.24
C ASP A 298 -6.21 39.72 -9.67
N SER A 299 -4.89 39.53 -9.80
CA SER A 299 -4.21 39.51 -11.09
C SER A 299 -4.74 38.38 -12.00
N ILE A 300 -4.91 37.17 -11.47
CA ILE A 300 -5.47 36.06 -12.24
C ILE A 300 -6.90 36.35 -12.69
N PHE A 301 -7.77 36.86 -11.81
CA PHE A 301 -9.15 37.17 -12.17
C PHE A 301 -9.23 38.27 -13.22
N GLU A 302 -8.39 39.29 -13.14
CA GLU A 302 -8.29 40.34 -14.16
C GLU A 302 -7.88 39.76 -15.52
N TYR A 303 -6.86 38.90 -15.56
CA TYR A 303 -6.37 38.29 -16.80
C TYR A 303 -7.28 37.18 -17.36
N ALA A 304 -8.05 36.53 -16.51
CA ALA A 304 -9.05 35.53 -16.88
C ALA A 304 -10.40 36.15 -17.29
N ALA A 305 -10.62 37.45 -17.05
CA ALA A 305 -11.88 38.10 -17.41
C ALA A 305 -12.11 38.10 -18.92
N ILE A 306 -13.26 37.56 -19.35
CA ILE A 306 -13.67 37.44 -20.75
C ILE A 306 -14.63 38.58 -21.09
N LYS A 307 -14.43 39.24 -22.23
CA LYS A 307 -15.35 40.27 -22.77
C LYS A 307 -16.39 39.63 -23.71
N GLN A 308 -17.52 40.29 -23.95
CA GLN A 308 -18.62 39.75 -24.80
C GLN A 308 -18.19 39.38 -26.24
N THR A 309 -17.10 39.98 -26.75
CA THR A 309 -16.51 39.68 -28.07
C THR A 309 -15.15 38.98 -27.94
N ALA A 310 -15.04 38.03 -27.02
CA ALA A 310 -13.77 37.35 -26.79
C ALA A 310 -13.41 36.37 -27.92
N THR A 311 -12.12 36.31 -28.24
CA THR A 311 -11.59 35.33 -29.20
C THR A 311 -11.49 33.95 -28.57
N GLN A 312 -11.38 32.90 -29.40
CA GLN A 312 -11.17 31.54 -28.92
C GLN A 312 -9.89 31.42 -28.05
N GLU A 313 -8.83 32.15 -28.41
CA GLU A 313 -7.58 32.21 -27.65
C GLU A 313 -7.78 32.82 -26.24
N GLU A 314 -8.62 33.85 -26.11
CA GLU A 314 -8.97 34.43 -24.81
C GLU A 314 -9.77 33.47 -23.93
N PHE A 315 -10.68 32.68 -24.52
CA PHE A 315 -11.37 31.60 -23.81
C PHE A 315 -10.41 30.51 -23.33
N GLU A 316 -9.50 30.05 -24.20
CA GLU A 316 -8.49 29.04 -23.85
C GLU A 316 -7.57 29.54 -22.73
N ARG A 317 -7.12 30.80 -22.79
CA ARG A 317 -6.34 31.43 -21.72
C ARG A 317 -7.10 31.48 -20.40
N SER A 318 -8.35 31.95 -20.42
CA SER A 318 -9.19 32.02 -19.23
C SER A 318 -9.38 30.64 -18.59
N ASN A 319 -9.73 29.63 -19.39
CA ASN A 319 -9.93 28.27 -18.92
C ASN A 319 -8.66 27.71 -18.29
N ALA A 320 -7.50 27.88 -18.93
CA ALA A 320 -6.21 27.46 -18.39
C ALA A 320 -5.91 28.15 -17.04
N LEU A 321 -6.11 29.45 -16.93
CA LEU A 321 -5.91 30.19 -15.68
C LEU A 321 -6.85 29.70 -14.57
N MET A 322 -8.13 29.43 -14.87
CA MET A 322 -9.07 28.86 -13.90
C MET A 322 -8.64 27.48 -13.42
N LEU A 323 -8.21 26.60 -14.33
CA LEU A 323 -7.76 25.25 -13.99
C LEU A 323 -6.48 25.27 -13.15
N ILE A 324 -5.48 26.08 -13.54
CA ILE A 324 -4.24 26.26 -12.78
C ILE A 324 -4.54 26.78 -11.38
N THR A 325 -5.43 27.78 -11.27
CA THR A 325 -5.82 28.37 -9.98
C THR A 325 -6.53 27.34 -9.10
N GLY A 326 -7.46 26.57 -9.66
CA GLY A 326 -8.13 25.50 -8.93
C GLY A 326 -7.15 24.47 -8.37
N GLN A 327 -6.13 24.08 -9.15
CA GLN A 327 -5.09 23.15 -8.68
C GLN A 327 -4.15 23.77 -7.66
N LEU A 328 -3.78 25.05 -7.81
CA LEU A 328 -3.00 25.78 -6.81
C LEU A 328 -3.70 25.80 -5.44
N VAL A 329 -5.00 26.11 -5.43
CA VAL A 329 -5.82 26.13 -4.22
C VAL A 329 -5.98 24.72 -3.64
N SER A 330 -6.27 23.71 -4.47
CA SER A 330 -6.45 22.33 -4.00
C SER A 330 -5.16 21.76 -3.39
N TYR A 331 -4.02 22.04 -4.02
CA TYR A 331 -2.72 21.66 -3.49
C TYR A 331 -2.42 22.36 -2.16
N GLU A 332 -2.67 23.66 -2.09
CA GLU A 332 -2.55 24.41 -0.84
C GLU A 332 -3.42 23.84 0.30
N GLU A 333 -4.71 23.60 0.05
CA GLU A 333 -5.62 23.04 1.04
C GLU A 333 -5.15 21.68 1.56
N SER A 334 -4.60 20.85 0.67
CA SER A 334 -4.00 19.58 1.04
C SER A 334 -2.81 19.76 1.99
N LEU A 335 -1.95 20.77 1.76
CA LEU A 335 -0.81 21.08 2.62
C LEU A 335 -1.25 21.67 3.97
N ILE A 336 -2.29 22.52 4.01
CA ILE A 336 -2.90 23.02 5.28
C ILE A 336 -3.32 21.83 6.14
N LYS A 337 -4.10 20.93 5.54
CA LYS A 337 -4.63 19.76 6.21
C LYS A 337 -3.51 18.84 6.67
N LEU A 338 -2.53 18.58 5.80
CA LEU A 338 -1.38 17.74 6.10
C LEU A 338 -0.56 18.31 7.28
N ASN A 339 -0.21 19.60 7.25
CA ASN A 339 0.55 20.25 8.33
C ASN A 339 -0.20 20.16 9.67
N THR A 340 -1.52 20.38 9.65
CA THR A 340 -2.37 20.27 10.85
C THR A 340 -2.36 18.85 11.43
N LEU A 341 -2.50 17.84 10.56
CA LEU A 341 -2.49 16.44 10.95
C LEU A 341 -1.12 16.00 11.49
N ILE A 342 -0.03 16.38 10.82
CA ILE A 342 1.34 16.04 11.26
C ILE A 342 1.66 16.72 12.59
N ARG A 343 1.29 17.99 12.77
CA ARG A 343 1.45 18.69 14.06
C ARG A 343 0.74 17.93 15.18
N SER A 344 -0.53 17.57 14.98
CA SER A 344 -1.29 16.78 15.96
C SER A 344 -0.67 15.40 16.21
N TYR A 345 -0.14 14.76 15.16
CA TYR A 345 0.51 13.46 15.25
C TYR A 345 1.79 13.50 16.09
N ARG A 346 2.74 14.37 15.73
CA ARG A 346 4.06 14.50 16.38
C ARG A 346 3.96 14.91 17.84
N ILE A 347 3.01 15.78 18.20
CA ILE A 347 2.77 16.16 19.61
C ILE A 347 2.45 14.94 20.49
N HIS A 348 1.89 13.88 19.92
CA HIS A 348 1.47 12.68 20.64
C HIS A 348 2.32 11.42 20.37
N HIS A 349 3.27 11.48 19.43
CA HIS A 349 4.06 10.33 18.97
C HIS A 349 5.49 10.77 18.62
N ASP A 350 6.17 11.40 19.57
CA ASP A 350 7.53 11.93 19.34
C ASP A 350 8.58 10.82 19.17
N GLU A 351 8.29 9.62 19.70
CA GLU A 351 9.13 8.42 19.62
C GLU A 351 9.14 7.73 18.25
N ASP A 352 8.21 8.07 17.34
CA ASP A 352 8.21 7.51 15.99
C ASP A 352 9.29 8.22 15.14
N GLU A 353 10.41 7.54 14.89
CA GLU A 353 11.49 8.01 14.02
C GLU A 353 11.34 7.44 12.60
N TYR A 354 11.24 8.34 11.62
CA TYR A 354 11.17 8.02 10.19
C TYR A 354 12.44 8.50 9.43
N GLN A 355 13.53 8.77 10.15
CA GLN A 355 14.78 9.28 9.57
C GLN A 355 15.38 8.26 8.58
N ALA A 356 15.98 8.74 7.49
CA ALA A 356 16.60 7.89 6.48
C ALA A 356 17.63 6.89 7.05
N ASP A 357 18.42 7.29 8.06
CA ASP A 357 19.41 6.43 8.72
C ASP A 357 18.77 5.34 9.60
N SER A 358 17.53 5.56 10.07
CA SER A 358 16.77 4.56 10.85
C SER A 358 16.14 3.46 9.97
N LEU A 359 16.15 3.66 8.65
CA LEU A 359 15.60 2.74 7.64
C LEU A 359 16.65 1.79 7.05
N GLU A 360 17.95 2.00 7.32
CA GLU A 360 19.08 1.21 6.78
C GLU A 360 19.10 -0.29 7.20
N GLY A 361 18.09 -0.78 7.92
CA GLY A 361 17.94 -2.19 8.30
C GLY A 361 16.60 -2.83 7.91
N ILE A 362 15.76 -2.17 7.12
CA ILE A 362 14.39 -2.63 6.78
C ILE A 362 14.31 -3.29 5.39
N GLU A 363 15.37 -3.27 4.59
CA GLU A 363 15.42 -3.82 3.22
C GLU A 363 15.53 -5.36 3.11
#